data_AF-A0AAX7ST43-F1
#
_entry.id   AF-A0AAX7ST43-F1
#
_cell.length_a   1.000
_cell.length_b   1.000
_cell.length_c   1.000
_cell.angle_alpha   90.00
_cell.angle_beta   90.00
_cell.angle_gamma   90.00
#
_symmetry.space_group_name_H-M   'P 1'
#
loop_
_entity.id
_entity.type
_entity.pdbx_description
1 polymer ?
#
loop_
_entity_poly.entity_id
_entity_poly.type
_entity_poly.pdbx_seq_one_letter_code
_entity_poly.pdbx_strand_id
1 'polypeptide(L)'
;MGSTLRKRKMYEEFLSKVSILESLDKWERLTVADALEPVQFEDGEKIVVQGEPGDDFFIITEMLTYRGLKSCACHQSHQGGH
;
A
#
# COMPACT_ATOMS: atom_id res chain seq x y z
N MET A 1 -0.67 -6.37 23.21
CA MET A 1 0.33 -6.84 22.22
C MET A 1 -0.31 -7.92 21.34
N GLY A 2 -0.98 -7.52 20.26
CA GLY A 2 -1.70 -8.47 19.38
C GLY A 2 -2.20 -7.84 18.06
N SER A 3 -2.05 -6.53 17.91
CA SER A 3 -2.49 -5.75 16.75
C SER A 3 -1.54 -5.85 15.54
N THR A 4 -0.24 -6.07 15.75
CA THR A 4 0.77 -6.15 14.68
C THR A 4 0.72 -7.49 13.92
N LEU A 5 0.54 -8.62 14.62
CA LEU A 5 0.45 -9.94 13.97
C LEU A 5 -0.78 -10.09 13.06
N ARG A 6 -1.92 -9.51 13.47
CA ARG A 6 -3.15 -9.54 12.67
C ARG A 6 -3.01 -8.72 11.38
N LYS A 7 -2.39 -7.54 11.45
CA LYS A 7 -2.10 -6.72 10.26
C LYS A 7 -1.18 -7.46 9.28
N ARG A 8 -0.10 -8.08 9.76
CA ARG A 8 0.84 -8.82 8.90
C ARG A 8 0.18 -9.95 8.12
N LYS A 9 -0.65 -10.78 8.77
CA LYS A 9 -1.34 -11.87 8.06
C LYS A 9 -2.29 -11.36 6.98
N MET A 10 -3.06 -10.31 7.26
CA MET A 10 -3.98 -9.74 6.27
C MET A 10 -3.23 -9.16 5.07
N TYR A 11 -2.14 -8.44 5.30
CA TYR A 11 -1.33 -7.89 4.20
C TYR A 11 -0.55 -8.98 3.46
N GLU A 12 -0.01 -10.00 4.12
CA GLU A 12 0.67 -11.13 3.46
C GLU A 12 -0.27 -11.86 2.49
N GLU A 13 -1.49 -12.21 2.93
CA GLU A 13 -2.49 -12.86 2.08
C GLU A 13 -2.95 -11.96 0.92
N PHE A 14 -3.05 -10.66 1.15
CA PHE A 14 -3.42 -9.69 0.12
C PHE A 14 -2.31 -9.51 -0.91
N LEU A 15 -1.07 -9.26 -0.48
CA LEU A 15 0.08 -9.04 -1.35
C LEU A 15 0.41 -10.29 -2.18
N SER A 16 0.15 -11.49 -1.64
CA SER A 16 0.29 -12.74 -2.40
C SER A 16 -0.70 -12.87 -3.57
N LYS A 17 -1.76 -12.06 -3.63
CA LYS A 17 -2.72 -12.04 -4.75
C LYS A 17 -2.43 -10.95 -5.77
N VAL A 18 -1.47 -10.07 -5.49
CA VAL A 18 -1.11 -8.98 -6.39
C VAL A 18 -0.05 -9.50 -7.37
N SER A 19 -0.41 -9.62 -8.64
CA SER A 19 0.46 -10.19 -9.68
C SER A 19 1.79 -9.47 -9.87
N ILE A 20 1.84 -8.14 -9.64
CA ILE A 20 3.09 -7.37 -9.73
C ILE A 20 4.12 -7.75 -8.65
N LEU A 21 3.67 -8.41 -7.57
CA LEU A 21 4.51 -8.84 -6.44
C LEU A 21 4.75 -10.36 -6.44
N GLU A 22 4.28 -11.10 -7.46
CA GLU A 22 4.44 -12.56 -7.53
C GLU A 22 5.90 -13.01 -7.60
N SER A 23 6.77 -12.18 -8.17
CA SER A 23 8.21 -12.45 -8.27
C SER A 23 8.96 -12.27 -6.95
N LEU A 24 8.33 -11.69 -5.92
CA LEU A 24 8.96 -11.47 -4.62
C LEU A 24 8.85 -12.71 -3.73
N ASP A 25 9.94 -13.03 -3.06
CA ASP A 25 9.98 -14.09 -2.06
C ASP A 25 9.19 -13.70 -0.80
N LYS A 26 8.91 -14.69 0.05
CA LYS A 26 8.13 -14.47 1.28
C LYS A 26 8.71 -13.37 2.18
N TRP A 27 10.03 -13.31 2.29
CA TRP A 27 10.71 -12.31 3.12
C TRP A 27 10.61 -10.89 2.54
N GLU A 28 10.75 -10.76 1.22
CA GLU A 28 10.60 -9.48 0.53
C GLU A 28 9.16 -8.97 0.63
N ARG A 29 8.18 -9.87 0.47
CA ARG A 29 6.77 -9.53 0.69
C ARG A 29 6.47 -9.07 2.11
N LEU A 30 7.09 -9.67 3.12
CA LEU A 30 6.96 -9.19 4.51
C LEU A 30 7.58 -7.81 4.69
N THR A 31 8.72 -7.55 4.05
CA THR A 31 9.37 -6.24 4.06
C THR A 31 8.48 -5.17 3.43
N VAL A 32 7.85 -5.48 2.30
CA VAL A 32 6.84 -4.62 1.67
C VAL A 32 5.63 -4.44 2.60
N ALA A 33 5.11 -5.52 3.19
CA ALA A 33 3.97 -5.46 4.11
C ALA A 33 4.23 -4.56 5.34
N ASP A 34 5.45 -4.56 5.88
CA ASP A 34 5.84 -3.69 6.99
C ASP A 34 6.10 -2.24 6.53
N ALA A 35 6.48 -2.00 5.27
CA ALA A 35 6.65 -0.66 4.68
C ALA A 35 5.32 -0.01 4.24
N LEU A 36 4.27 -0.81 4.02
CA LEU A 36 2.97 -0.33 3.58
C LEU A 36 2.16 0.32 4.72
N GLU A 37 2.07 1.66 4.71
CA GLU A 37 1.14 2.46 5.49
C GLU A 37 -0.24 2.67 4.82
N PRO A 38 -1.35 2.54 5.57
CA PRO A 38 -2.67 2.81 5.05
C PRO A 38 -2.93 4.32 4.91
N VAL A 39 -3.30 4.76 3.70
CA VAL A 39 -3.77 6.12 3.35
C VAL A 39 -5.24 6.03 2.93
N GLN A 40 -6.04 7.05 3.17
CA GLN A 40 -7.44 7.08 2.77
C GLN A 40 -7.69 8.36 1.98
N PHE A 41 -8.44 8.24 0.89
CA PHE A 41 -8.77 9.37 0.02
C PHE A 41 -10.28 9.59 0.01
N GLU A 42 -10.68 10.85 -0.08
CA GLU A 42 -12.08 11.25 -0.22
C GLU A 42 -12.58 11.07 -1.65
N ASP A 43 -13.90 11.06 -1.82
CA ASP A 43 -14.52 11.01 -3.14
C ASP A 43 -14.15 12.27 -3.94
N GLY A 44 -13.63 12.07 -5.16
CA GLY A 44 -13.17 13.17 -6.02
C GLY A 44 -11.75 13.68 -5.71
N GLU A 45 -11.05 13.14 -4.71
CA GLU A 45 -9.67 13.50 -4.43
C GLU A 45 -8.71 12.93 -5.49
N LYS A 46 -7.74 13.75 -5.92
CA LYS A 46 -6.75 13.34 -6.91
C LYS A 46 -5.60 12.60 -6.21
N ILE A 47 -5.57 11.28 -6.36
CA ILE A 47 -4.54 10.41 -5.77
C ILE A 47 -3.17 10.63 -6.44
N VAL A 48 -3.15 10.70 -7.77
CA VAL A 48 -1.97 11.01 -8.58
C VAL A 48 -2.34 12.00 -9.67
N VAL A 49 -1.45 12.94 -9.98
CA VAL A 49 -1.66 13.97 -11.00
C VAL A 49 -0.60 13.84 -12.08
N GLN A 50 -1.02 13.68 -13.32
CA GLN A 50 -0.11 13.56 -14.45
C GLN A 50 0.71 14.86 -14.61
N GLY A 51 2.02 14.71 -14.72
CA GLY A 51 2.96 15.83 -14.89
C GLY A 51 3.59 16.32 -13.58
N GLU A 52 3.08 15.88 -12.43
CA GLU A 52 3.73 16.10 -11.14
C GLU A 52 4.79 15.02 -10.88
N PRO A 53 5.92 15.37 -10.23
CA PRO A 53 6.87 14.37 -9.73
C PRO A 53 6.18 13.49 -8.69
N GLY A 54 6.41 12.18 -8.77
CA GLY A 54 5.85 11.21 -7.84
C GLY A 54 6.85 10.10 -7.56
N ASP A 55 7.13 9.88 -6.29
CA ASP A 55 7.99 8.81 -5.78
C ASP A 55 7.17 7.73 -5.03
N ASP A 56 5.84 7.82 -5.14
CA ASP A 56 4.89 7.00 -4.40
C ASP A 56 4.33 5.84 -5.21
N PHE A 57 4.24 4.68 -4.56
CA PHE A 57 3.57 3.49 -5.08
C PHE A 57 2.29 3.24 -4.28
N PHE A 58 1.16 3.12 -4.97
CA PHE A 58 -0.14 2.90 -4.34
C PHE A 58 -0.73 1.54 -4.72
N ILE A 59 -1.11 0.76 -3.70
CA ILE A 59 -1.91 -0.45 -3.90
C ILE A 59 -3.32 -0.21 -3.35
N ILE A 60 -4.33 -0.47 -4.18
CA ILE A 60 -5.73 -0.37 -3.80
C ILE A 60 -6.12 -1.64 -3.04
N THR A 61 -6.38 -1.51 -1.75
CA THR A 61 -6.66 -2.65 -0.86
C THR A 61 -8.15 -2.94 -0.72
N GLU A 62 -8.98 -1.90 -0.68
CA GLU A 62 -10.42 -2.06 -0.54
C GLU A 62 -11.15 -1.15 -1.51
N MET A 63 -12.19 -1.71 -2.14
CA MET A 63 -13.13 -0.94 -2.93
C MET A 63 -14.53 -0.96 -2.30
N LEU A 64 -14.79 -0.11 -1.29
CA LEU A 64 -16.14 0.30 -0.83
C LEU A 64 -17.03 0.93 -1.93
N THR A 65 -17.62 0.07 -2.76
CA THR A 65 -18.94 0.29 -3.34
C THR A 65 -19.81 1.28 -2.56
N TYR A 66 -20.22 2.45 -3.06
CA TYR A 66 -21.21 3.36 -2.41
C TYR A 66 -20.69 4.30 -1.30
N ARG A 67 -20.55 5.59 -1.64
CA ARG A 67 -20.46 6.75 -0.72
C ARG A 67 -19.56 6.53 0.51
N GLY A 68 -18.26 6.74 0.33
CA GLY A 68 -17.36 6.99 1.44
C GLY A 68 -16.19 6.01 1.49
N LEU A 69 -15.03 6.58 1.17
CA LEU A 69 -13.68 6.21 1.59
C LEU A 69 -13.15 4.82 1.21
N LYS A 70 -11.96 4.81 0.61
CA LYS A 70 -11.22 3.57 0.30
C LYS A 70 -9.73 3.73 0.58
N SER A 71 -9.18 2.67 1.13
CA SER A 71 -7.81 2.54 1.61
C SER A 71 -6.79 2.31 0.49
N CYS A 72 -5.67 2.98 0.63
CA CYS A 72 -4.45 2.92 -0.17
C CYS A 72 -3.28 2.51 0.73
N ALA A 73 -2.25 1.88 0.18
CA ALA A 73 -1.06 1.46 0.92
C ALA A 73 0.24 2.03 0.29
N CYS A 74 1.16 2.49 1.15
CA CYS A 74 2.22 3.53 1.13
C CYS A 74 3.50 3.53 0.25
N HIS A 75 4.00 4.78 0.15
CA HIS A 75 5.33 5.42 0.09
C HIS A 75 6.61 4.63 0.50
N GLN A 76 7.69 4.89 -0.25
CA GLN A 76 9.05 4.79 0.26
C GLN A 76 9.90 5.96 -0.31
N SER A 77 10.01 7.05 0.45
CA SER A 77 11.03 8.07 0.19
C SER A 77 12.41 7.50 0.53
N HIS A 78 13.16 7.16 -0.52
CA HIS A 78 14.62 7.17 -0.41
C HIS A 78 15.07 8.64 -0.36
N GLN A 79 15.14 9.22 0.84
CA GLN A 79 16.00 10.39 1.05
C GLN A 79 17.45 9.93 0.92
N GLY A 80 18.03 10.18 -0.25
CA GLY A 80 19.48 10.24 -0.43
C GLY A 80 20.02 11.43 0.37
N GLY A 81 20.71 11.14 1.47
CA GLY A 81 21.46 12.11 2.25
C GLY A 81 22.94 11.76 2.27
N HIS A 82 23.71 12.59 1.54
CA HIS A 82 25.18 12.75 1.51
C HIS A 82 26.08 11.58 1.08
#